data_AF-X1MSS3-F1
#
_entry.id   AF-X1MSS3-F1
#
_cell.length_a   1.000
_cell.length_b   1.000
_cell.length_c   1.000
_cell.angle_alpha   90.00
_cell.angle_beta   90.00
_cell.angle_gamma   90.00
#
_symmetry.space_group_name_H-M   'P 1'
#
loop_
_entity.id
_entity.type
_entity.pdbx_description
1 polymer ?
#
loop_
_entity_poly.entity_id
_entity_poly.type
_entity_poly.pdbx_seq_one_letter_code
_entity_poly.pdbx_strand_id
1 'polypeptide(L)'
;EQMGLSAEKEIKLIDEPKLFMASKGDGSARNSANLMYELSGEPKQIEIYPGSEHGTNMFLGENREQVKQDIITFIEENLPVK
;
A
#
# COMPACT_ATOMS: atom_id res chain seq x y z
N GLU A 1 -13.96 9.77 -20.16
CA GLU A 1 -13.59 8.92 -19.00
C GLU A 1 -13.53 9.83 -17.77
N GLN A 2 -14.13 9.44 -16.65
CA GLN A 2 -14.07 10.26 -15.44
C GLN A 2 -12.62 10.27 -14.93
N MET A 3 -11.99 11.44 -14.89
CA MET A 3 -10.71 11.60 -14.20
C MET A 3 -10.97 11.35 -12.71
N GLY A 4 -10.42 10.26 -12.19
CA GLY A 4 -10.40 10.00 -10.75
C GLY A 4 -9.67 11.12 -10.02
N LEU A 5 -9.82 11.16 -8.70
CA LEU A 5 -9.03 12.06 -7.85
C LEU A 5 -7.55 11.62 -7.91
N SER A 6 -6.64 12.57 -8.10
CA SER A 6 -5.19 12.34 -8.00
C SER A 6 -4.71 12.75 -6.61
N ALA A 7 -3.84 11.92 -6.01
CA ALA A 7 -3.19 12.19 -4.73
C ALA A 7 -1.68 12.45 -4.86
N GLU A 8 -1.18 12.66 -6.08
CA GLU A 8 0.26 12.78 -6.36
C GLU A 8 0.94 13.98 -5.68
N LYS A 9 0.18 15.04 -5.38
CA LYS A 9 0.71 16.22 -4.70
C LYS A 9 0.69 16.01 -3.18
N GLU A 10 -0.41 15.46 -2.69
CA GLU A 10 -0.69 15.24 -1.28
C GLU A 10 0.25 14.17 -0.70
N ILE A 11 0.55 13.12 -1.46
CA ILE A 11 1.42 12.03 -0.99
C ILE A 11 2.85 12.50 -0.65
N LYS A 12 3.28 13.61 -1.26
CA LYS A 12 4.59 14.24 -1.01
C LYS A 12 4.64 15.05 0.28
N LEU A 13 3.48 15.35 0.87
CA LEU A 13 3.35 16.15 2.09
C LEU A 13 3.19 15.29 3.36
N ILE A 14 3.11 13.98 3.21
CA ILE A 14 2.95 13.03 4.32
C ILE A 14 4.33 12.59 4.76
N ASP A 15 4.72 12.96 5.98
CA ASP A 15 6.04 12.64 6.57
C ASP A 15 5.99 11.37 7.44
N GLU A 16 4.79 10.82 7.65
CA GLU A 16 4.57 9.58 8.38
C GLU A 16 5.00 8.34 7.57
N PRO A 17 5.35 7.23 8.26
CA PRO A 17 5.58 5.94 7.63
C PRO A 17 4.40 5.49 6.76
N LYS A 18 4.69 5.03 5.54
CA LYS A 18 3.66 4.56 4.59
C LYS A 18 3.90 3.12 4.15
N LEU A 19 2.85 2.29 4.21
CA LEU A 19 2.80 0.97 3.59
C LEU A 19 1.79 0.99 2.45
N PHE A 20 2.24 0.69 1.23
CA PHE A 20 1.39 0.50 0.06
C PHE A 20 1.18 -0.98 -0.21
N MET A 21 -0.05 -1.36 -0.53
CA MET A 21 -0.42 -2.77 -0.74
C MET A 21 -1.31 -2.90 -1.97
N ALA A 22 -1.03 -3.87 -2.83
CA ALA A 22 -1.91 -4.20 -3.96
C ALA A 22 -1.72 -5.66 -4.41
N SER A 23 -2.70 -6.20 -5.13
CA SER A 23 -2.56 -7.50 -5.81
C SER A 23 -1.95 -7.31 -7.21
N LYS A 24 -1.18 -8.30 -7.67
CA LYS A 24 -0.53 -8.28 -8.99
C LYS A 24 -1.53 -8.13 -10.15
N GLY A 25 -2.68 -8.78 -10.04
CA GLY A 25 -3.76 -8.76 -11.01
C GLY A 25 -4.70 -7.55 -10.90
N ASP A 26 -4.59 -6.75 -9.83
CA ASP A 26 -5.36 -5.53 -9.67
C ASP A 26 -4.64 -4.35 -10.35
N GLY A 27 -4.68 -4.34 -11.68
CA GLY A 27 -3.79 -3.51 -12.50
C GLY A 27 -3.84 -2.02 -12.16
N SER A 28 -5.04 -1.45 -11.96
CA SER A 28 -5.20 -0.04 -11.64
C SER A 28 -4.68 0.30 -10.24
N ALA A 29 -5.05 -0.48 -9.22
CA ALA A 29 -4.58 -0.25 -7.86
C ALA A 29 -3.08 -0.51 -7.72
N ARG A 30 -2.54 -1.54 -8.39
CA ARG A 30 -1.10 -1.83 -8.44
C ARG A 30 -0.32 -0.70 -9.07
N ASN A 31 -0.79 -0.15 -10.19
CA ASN A 31 -0.13 1.00 -10.82
C ASN A 31 -0.17 2.23 -9.91
N SER A 32 -1.30 2.46 -9.24
CA SER A 32 -1.45 3.55 -8.27
C SER A 32 -0.53 3.37 -7.06
N ALA A 33 -0.42 2.16 -6.50
CA ALA A 33 0.48 1.85 -5.39
C ALA A 33 1.95 2.09 -5.76
N ASN A 34 2.39 1.65 -6.93
CA ASN A 34 3.76 1.91 -7.42
C ASN A 34 4.03 3.40 -7.58
N LEU A 35 3.10 4.14 -8.22
CA LEU A 35 3.24 5.58 -8.40
C LEU A 35 3.33 6.31 -7.05
N MET A 36 2.44 6.00 -6.11
CA MET A 36 2.45 6.63 -4.79
C MET A 36 3.71 6.28 -3.99
N TYR A 37 4.20 5.04 -4.09
CA TYR A 37 5.47 4.63 -3.49
C TYR A 37 6.66 5.41 -4.05
N GLU A 38 6.74 5.57 -5.38
CA GLU A 38 7.79 6.37 -6.03
C GLU A 38 7.78 7.83 -5.57
N LEU A 39 6.59 8.43 -5.42
CA LEU A 39 6.43 9.83 -5.02
C LEU A 39 6.60 10.09 -3.52
N SER A 40 6.54 9.06 -2.68
CA SER A 40 6.60 9.19 -1.22
C SER A 40 8.03 9.41 -0.70
N GLY A 41 8.17 10.20 0.36
CA GLY A 41 9.37 10.20 1.22
C GLY A 41 9.46 8.97 2.13
N GLU A 42 10.67 8.68 2.63
CA GLU A 42 10.93 7.63 3.63
C GLU A 42 10.40 8.02 5.02
N PRO A 43 10.08 7.04 5.90
CA PRO A 43 10.10 5.61 5.66
C PRO A 43 8.89 5.13 4.83
N LYS A 44 9.14 4.27 3.84
CA LYS A 44 8.09 3.70 2.98
C LYS A 44 8.34 2.25 2.61
N GLN A 45 7.25 1.49 2.44
CA GLN A 45 7.27 0.10 2.00
C GLN A 45 6.16 -0.14 0.98
N ILE A 46 6.36 -1.11 0.08
CA ILE A 46 5.35 -1.58 -0.86
C ILE A 46 5.33 -3.10 -0.91
N GLU A 47 4.13 -3.68 -0.80
CA GLU A 47 3.91 -5.12 -0.91
C GLU A 47 2.94 -5.44 -2.05
N ILE A 48 3.40 -6.29 -2.98
CA ILE A 48 2.61 -6.73 -4.15
C ILE A 48 2.33 -8.23 -4.05
N TYR A 49 1.08 -8.57 -3.76
CA TYR A 49 0.66 -9.95 -3.52
C TYR A 49 0.27 -10.66 -4.82
N PRO A 50 0.45 -11.99 -4.92
CA PRO A 50 -0.16 -12.77 -5.99
C PRO A 50 -1.69 -12.65 -6.01
N GLY A 51 -2.33 -12.99 -7.14
CA GLY A 51 -3.79 -12.93 -7.27
C GLY A 51 -4.31 -11.58 -7.76
N SER A 52 -5.62 -11.35 -7.61
CA SER A 52 -6.35 -10.21 -8.19
C SER A 52 -7.31 -9.55 -7.19
N GLU A 53 -7.12 -9.78 -5.90
CA GLU A 53 -7.99 -9.21 -4.87
C GLU A 53 -7.87 -7.69 -4.84
N HIS A 54 -9.01 -7.00 -4.81
CA HIS A 54 -9.09 -5.54 -4.81
C HIS A 54 -9.41 -5.00 -3.42
N GLY A 55 -8.64 -4.00 -2.98
CA GLY A 55 -8.87 -3.30 -1.72
C GLY A 55 -8.98 -4.25 -0.52
N THR A 56 -10.04 -4.11 0.27
CA THR A 56 -10.23 -4.92 1.49
C THR A 56 -10.47 -6.41 1.23
N ASN A 57 -10.74 -6.83 -0.01
CA ASN A 57 -10.87 -8.26 -0.32
C ASN A 57 -9.53 -9.01 -0.12
N MET A 58 -8.41 -8.30 -0.07
CA MET A 58 -7.11 -8.84 0.30
C MET A 58 -7.12 -9.50 1.69
N PHE A 59 -8.03 -9.12 2.59
CA PHE A 59 -8.21 -9.74 3.91
C PHE A 59 -9.06 -11.02 3.90
N LEU A 60 -9.66 -11.37 2.76
CA LEU A 60 -10.53 -12.53 2.58
C LEU A 60 -9.90 -13.59 1.68
N GLY A 61 -8.97 -13.19 0.80
CA GLY A 61 -8.34 -14.06 -0.19
C GLY A 61 -7.28 -15.01 0.36
N GLU A 62 -6.54 -15.62 -0.58
CA GLU A 62 -5.49 -16.59 -0.29
C GLU A 62 -4.33 -15.99 0.51
N ASN A 63 -3.98 -14.73 0.25
CA ASN A 63 -2.87 -14.03 0.91
C ASN A 63 -3.25 -13.36 2.25
N ARG A 64 -4.48 -13.55 2.75
CA ARG A 64 -5.02 -12.78 3.89
C ARG A 64 -4.14 -12.78 5.14
N GLU A 65 -3.48 -13.89 5.46
CA GLU A 65 -2.65 -13.98 6.66
C GLU A 65 -1.33 -13.23 6.45
N GLN A 66 -0.76 -13.28 5.24
CA GLN A 66 0.42 -12.50 4.90
C GLN A 66 0.12 -11.00 4.93
N VAL A 67 -1.00 -10.58 4.33
CA VAL A 67 -1.48 -9.18 4.34
C VAL A 67 -1.58 -8.65 5.78
N LYS A 68 -2.17 -9.43 6.71
CA LYS A 68 -2.25 -9.03 8.12
C LYS A 68 -0.88 -8.97 8.77
N GLN A 69 -0.03 -9.97 8.53
CA GLN A 69 1.30 -10.03 9.12
C GLN A 69 2.16 -8.85 8.68
N ASP A 70 2.14 -8.48 7.40
CA ASP A 70 2.92 -7.36 6.86
C ASP A 70 2.47 -6.03 7.45
N ILE A 71 1.16 -5.84 7.67
CA ILE A 71 0.63 -4.65 8.36
C ILE A 71 1.13 -4.60 9.80
N ILE A 72 1.05 -5.71 10.54
CA ILE A 72 1.50 -5.76 11.94
C ILE A 72 3.00 -5.50 12.01
N THR A 73 3.80 -6.16 11.18
CA THR A 73 5.26 -5.97 11.11
C THR A 73 5.61 -4.53 10.77
N PHE A 74 4.97 -3.94 9.76
CA PHE A 74 5.20 -2.54 9.41
C PHE A 74 4.90 -1.58 10.57
N ILE A 75 3.80 -1.81 11.28
CA ILE A 75 3.45 -1.03 12.47
C ILE A 75 4.54 -1.19 13.53
N GLU A 76 4.92 -2.42 13.88
CA GLU A 76 5.93 -2.72 14.91
C GLU A 76 7.29 -2.08 14.59
N GLU A 77 7.73 -2.11 13.34
CA GLU A 77 8.98 -1.52 12.88
C GLU A 77 8.97 0.02 12.92
N ASN A 78 7.79 0.63 12.85
CA ASN A 78 7.62 2.09 12.79
C ASN A 78 6.95 2.68 14.05
N LEU A 79 6.75 1.86 15.09
CA LEU A 79 6.29 2.37 16.38
C LEU A 79 7.34 3.33 16.95
N PRO A 80 6.93 4.49 17.49
CA PRO A 80 7.88 5.37 18.17
C PRO A 80 8.51 4.62 19.35
N VAL A 81 9.84 4.63 19.41
CA VAL A 81 10.58 4.16 20.58
C VAL A 81 10.12 5.03 21.76
N LYS A 82 9.59 4.38 22.81
CA LYS A 82 9.15 5.05 24.04
C LYS A 82 10.30 5.71 24.77
#